data_AF-A0A845MU56-F1
#
_entry.id   AF-A0A845MU56-F1
#
_cell.length_a   1.000
_cell.length_b   1.000
_cell.length_c   1.000
_cell.angle_alpha   90.00
_cell.angle_beta   90.00
_cell.angle_gamma   90.00
#
_symmetry.space_group_name_H-M   'P 1'
#
loop_
_entity.id
_entity.type
_entity.pdbx_description
1 polymer ?
#
loop_
_entity_poly.entity_id
_entity_poly.type
_entity_poly.pdbx_seq_one_letter_code
_entity_poly.pdbx_strand_id
1 'polypeptide(L)'
;MLVIAALLVMAASVHGASEGQPEVREEAQSEIEKGPVISQFRENWILGELRNLRQDMMEYRNQMNLLVTDRELEVADKAMGYATNTVTYFFYLIAGAASILALVGWSTIRDLKDNVRVYAEKEMARLTSEYESRLADLERELRKKSRYIAENQEEIERTNEIHSLWLKSTKEPSAQAKIEMYDRILELRPDDAEALAWKADAALELGEQRWALSLCDRVLEVDEENAHALYQRACAWSGLGEIDNALNDLAAAIEFSETLVRHARVEEMFRPLRDLERFQALVGNDNDPAVSD
;
A
#
# COMPACT_ATOMS: atom_id res chain seq x y z
N MET A 1 69.53 27.19 11.04
CA MET A 1 70.92 26.88 10.64
C MET A 1 71.02 27.26 9.17
N LEU A 2 71.79 28.30 8.81
CA LEU A 2 73.25 28.31 8.64
C LEU A 2 73.72 27.27 7.60
N VAL A 3 74.11 27.71 6.39
CA VAL A 3 75.50 28.05 5.96
C VAL A 3 76.17 26.79 5.36
N ILE A 4 76.69 26.82 4.14
CA ILE A 4 78.06 27.17 3.70
C ILE A 4 77.94 27.60 2.20
N ALA A 5 78.24 28.84 1.78
CA ALA A 5 79.56 29.51 1.59
C ALA A 5 80.40 28.87 0.45
N ALA A 6 80.68 29.51 -0.69
CA ALA A 6 81.40 30.77 -0.97
C ALA A 6 82.94 30.63 -0.95
N LEU A 7 83.56 30.84 -2.13
CA LEU A 7 85.00 31.02 -2.42
C LEU A 7 85.08 31.64 -3.85
N LEU A 8 85.23 32.96 -4.06
CA LEU A 8 86.48 33.76 -3.98
C LEU A 8 87.64 33.07 -4.71
N VAL A 9 88.11 33.51 -5.89
CA VAL A 9 88.55 34.84 -6.36
C VAL A 9 89.64 35.46 -5.47
N MET A 10 90.90 35.25 -5.85
CA MET A 10 91.97 36.28 -5.95
C MET A 10 93.31 35.64 -6.30
N ALA A 11 94.03 36.21 -7.28
CA ALA A 11 95.48 36.48 -7.21
C ALA A 11 95.96 37.01 -8.57
N ALA A 12 95.95 38.33 -8.74
CA ALA A 12 96.69 38.99 -9.80
C ALA A 12 97.53 40.12 -9.20
N SER A 13 98.66 40.41 -9.86
CA SER A 13 99.49 41.61 -9.77
C SER A 13 100.51 41.79 -8.62
N VAL A 14 101.78 41.75 -9.05
CA VAL A 14 102.86 42.76 -8.82
C VAL A 14 103.70 42.70 -7.53
N HIS A 15 104.98 42.32 -7.70
CA HIS A 15 106.23 43.11 -7.46
C HIS A 15 107.42 42.27 -8.00
N GLY A 16 108.53 42.80 -8.57
CA GLY A 16 108.85 44.16 -9.01
C GLY A 16 110.37 44.45 -8.99
N ALA A 17 110.97 44.81 -10.14
CA ALA A 17 112.35 45.34 -10.33
C ALA A 17 113.54 44.49 -9.82
N SER A 18 114.82 44.69 -10.18
CA SER A 18 115.51 45.06 -11.44
C SER A 18 116.99 44.58 -11.27
N GLU A 19 117.99 44.75 -12.16
CA GLU A 19 118.17 45.46 -13.44
C GLU A 19 119.38 44.83 -14.19
N GLY A 20 119.65 45.16 -15.47
CA GLY A 20 120.90 44.73 -16.13
C GLY A 20 120.90 44.65 -17.67
N GLN A 21 121.44 45.69 -18.31
CA GLN A 21 122.04 45.65 -19.66
C GLN A 21 123.54 46.04 -19.48
N PRO A 22 124.49 45.65 -20.36
CA PRO A 22 124.33 45.53 -21.82
C PRO A 22 124.97 44.28 -22.47
N GLU A 23 124.76 44.10 -23.77
CA GLU A 23 125.86 44.05 -24.75
C GLU A 23 125.34 44.09 -26.20
N VAL A 24 126.00 44.90 -27.04
CA VAL A 24 125.83 44.91 -28.49
C VAL A 24 126.98 44.09 -29.09
N ARG A 25 126.64 43.11 -29.93
CA ARG A 25 127.58 42.52 -30.89
C ARG A 25 126.85 42.23 -32.20
N GLU A 26 127.24 42.99 -33.23
CA GLU A 26 126.99 42.64 -34.63
C GLU A 26 127.91 41.49 -35.07
N GLU A 27 127.80 41.15 -36.36
CA GLU A 27 128.46 40.07 -37.10
C GLU A 27 127.75 38.69 -36.97
N ALA A 28 127.44 37.97 -38.05
CA ALA A 28 127.86 38.16 -39.44
C ALA A 28 126.68 38.22 -40.42
N GLN A 29 126.71 39.20 -41.33
CA GLN A 29 126.21 38.98 -42.68
C GLN A 29 127.16 37.99 -43.36
N SER A 30 126.64 36.89 -43.90
CA SER A 30 127.35 36.11 -44.91
C SER A 30 126.40 35.79 -46.05
N GLU A 31 126.67 36.40 -47.20
CA GLU A 31 125.97 36.08 -48.44
C GLU A 31 126.25 34.63 -48.83
N ILE A 32 125.21 33.81 -48.96
CA ILE A 32 125.23 32.66 -49.86
C ILE A 32 124.02 32.80 -50.80
N GLU A 33 124.37 33.37 -51.95
CA GLU A 33 123.75 33.40 -53.27
C GLU A 33 122.38 32.75 -53.51
N LYS A 34 121.59 33.46 -54.33
CA LYS A 34 120.29 33.05 -54.87
C LYS A 34 120.42 31.79 -55.74
N GLY A 35 119.64 30.75 -55.42
CA GLY A 35 119.51 29.54 -56.26
C GLY A 35 118.10 28.95 -56.22
N PRO A 36 117.41 28.70 -57.36
CA PRO A 36 115.98 28.43 -57.39
C PRO A 36 115.55 26.97 -57.07
N VAL A 37 116.47 26.10 -56.65
CA VAL A 37 116.27 24.63 -56.66
C VAL A 37 115.97 24.02 -55.29
N ILE A 38 116.30 24.71 -54.19
CA ILE A 38 116.23 24.13 -52.82
C ILE A 38 114.82 24.27 -52.18
N SER A 39 113.92 25.08 -52.74
CA SER A 39 112.54 25.21 -52.26
C SER A 39 111.68 23.99 -52.59
N GLN A 40 111.67 23.53 -53.85
CA GLN A 40 110.71 22.54 -54.35
C GLN A 40 110.80 21.16 -53.66
N PHE A 41 112.00 20.67 -53.36
CA PHE A 41 112.15 19.37 -52.66
C PHE A 41 111.62 19.43 -51.22
N ARG A 42 111.88 20.53 -50.51
CA ARG A 42 111.37 20.75 -49.15
C ARG A 42 109.85 20.89 -49.16
N GLU A 43 109.32 21.62 -50.14
CA GLU A 43 107.87 21.79 -50.36
C GLU A 43 107.19 20.45 -50.63
N ASN A 44 107.70 19.63 -51.55
CA ASN A 44 107.14 18.30 -51.83
C ASN A 44 107.19 17.33 -50.64
N TRP A 45 108.28 17.33 -49.85
CA TRP A 45 108.36 16.51 -48.64
C TRP A 45 107.38 16.98 -47.56
N ILE A 46 107.30 18.29 -47.31
CA ILE A 46 106.33 18.88 -46.38
C ILE A 46 104.89 18.56 -46.83
N LEU A 47 104.58 18.66 -48.13
CA LEU A 47 103.26 18.32 -48.68
C LEU A 47 102.93 16.83 -48.54
N GLY A 48 103.92 15.94 -48.69
CA GLY A 48 103.78 14.51 -48.45
C GLY A 48 103.46 14.19 -46.99
N GLU A 49 104.22 14.78 -46.06
CA GLU A 49 104.00 14.61 -44.63
C GLU A 49 102.66 15.22 -44.18
N LEU A 50 102.28 16.39 -44.72
CA LEU A 50 100.95 16.98 -44.49
C LEU A 50 99.81 16.11 -45.01
N ARG A 51 100.04 15.37 -46.10
CA ARG A 51 99.05 14.46 -46.68
C ARG A 51 98.89 13.21 -45.82
N ASN A 52 99.99 12.62 -45.35
CA ASN A 52 99.96 11.49 -44.40
C ASN A 52 99.28 11.91 -43.10
N LEU A 53 99.71 13.01 -42.48
CA LEU A 53 99.15 13.51 -41.23
C LEU A 53 97.66 13.89 -41.38
N ARG A 54 97.22 14.35 -42.56
CA ARG A 54 95.80 14.53 -42.87
C ARG A 54 95.05 13.21 -42.99
N GLN A 55 95.66 12.18 -43.58
CA GLN A 55 95.08 10.84 -43.69
C GLN A 55 94.95 10.18 -42.31
N ASP A 56 96.00 10.23 -41.48
CA ASP A 56 95.99 9.74 -40.09
C ASP A 56 94.94 10.48 -39.25
N MET A 57 94.85 11.81 -39.39
CA MET A 57 93.78 12.61 -38.76
C MET A 57 92.39 12.22 -39.26
N MET A 58 92.23 11.79 -40.51
CA MET A 58 90.95 11.34 -41.07
C MET A 58 90.59 9.95 -40.54
N GLU A 59 91.56 9.05 -40.46
CA GLU A 59 91.38 7.69 -39.95
C GLU A 59 91.12 7.68 -38.44
N TYR A 60 91.87 8.47 -37.66
CA TYR A 60 91.61 8.68 -36.23
C TYR A 60 90.22 9.29 -35.99
N ARG A 61 89.81 10.29 -36.79
CA ARG A 61 88.44 10.84 -36.72
C ARG A 61 87.39 9.77 -37.03
N ASN A 62 87.60 8.93 -38.04
CA ASN A 62 86.68 7.84 -38.37
C ASN A 62 86.59 6.80 -37.24
N GLN A 63 87.71 6.38 -36.67
CA GLN A 63 87.74 5.45 -35.52
C GLN A 63 87.06 6.05 -34.28
N MET A 64 87.34 7.32 -33.96
CA MET A 64 86.70 8.03 -32.86
C MET A 64 85.20 8.21 -33.08
N ASN A 65 84.77 8.55 -34.30
CA ASN A 65 83.35 8.64 -34.64
C ASN A 65 82.65 7.29 -34.44
N LEU A 66 83.25 6.19 -34.92
CA LEU A 66 82.71 4.83 -34.73
C LEU A 66 82.57 4.48 -33.25
N LEU A 67 83.61 4.69 -32.44
CA LEU A 67 83.58 4.42 -30.98
C LEU A 67 82.55 5.27 -30.22
N VAL A 68 82.35 6.53 -30.62
CA VAL A 68 81.31 7.39 -30.05
C VAL A 68 79.93 6.88 -30.45
N THR A 69 79.71 6.60 -31.74
CA THR A 69 78.41 6.10 -32.23
C THR A 69 78.02 4.75 -31.63
N ASP A 70 78.99 3.84 -31.43
CA ASP A 70 78.75 2.52 -30.82
C ASP A 70 78.35 2.65 -29.35
N ARG A 71 79.04 3.51 -28.58
CA ARG A 71 78.65 3.83 -27.20
C ARG A 71 77.30 4.54 -27.12
N GLU A 72 77.01 5.46 -28.04
CA GLU A 72 75.70 6.13 -28.09
C GLU A 72 74.57 5.14 -28.39
N LEU A 73 74.80 4.18 -29.31
CA LEU A 73 73.89 3.07 -29.58
C LEU A 73 73.72 2.15 -28.37
N GLU A 74 74.79 1.77 -27.66
CA GLU A 74 74.72 0.94 -26.46
C GLU A 74 73.93 1.61 -25.33
N VAL A 75 74.12 2.92 -25.13
CA VAL A 75 73.38 3.72 -24.14
C VAL A 75 71.91 3.87 -24.57
N ALA A 76 71.64 4.11 -25.86
CA ALA A 76 70.29 4.19 -26.39
C ALA A 76 69.54 2.85 -26.25
N ASP A 77 70.17 1.73 -26.59
CA ASP A 77 69.57 0.39 -26.49
C ASP A 77 69.28 0.01 -25.03
N LYS A 78 70.22 0.29 -24.11
CA LYS A 78 69.96 0.14 -22.66
C LYS A 78 68.81 1.02 -22.18
N ALA A 79 68.75 2.29 -22.60
CA ALA A 79 67.66 3.20 -22.23
C ALA A 79 66.30 2.73 -22.80
N MET A 80 66.27 2.25 -24.05
CA MET A 80 65.09 1.64 -24.67
C MET A 80 64.67 0.36 -23.96
N GLY A 81 65.61 -0.49 -23.54
CA GLY A 81 65.37 -1.69 -22.75
C GLY A 81 64.74 -1.38 -21.38
N TYR A 82 65.25 -0.38 -20.66
CA TYR A 82 64.64 0.08 -19.41
C TYR A 82 63.24 0.69 -19.62
N ALA A 83 63.06 1.51 -20.66
CA ALA A 83 61.75 2.09 -21.00
C ALA A 83 60.73 0.99 -21.35
N THR A 84 61.11 0.01 -22.18
CA THR A 84 60.25 -1.11 -22.57
C THR A 84 59.90 -1.97 -21.38
N ASN A 85 60.87 -2.36 -20.55
CA ASN A 85 60.64 -3.21 -19.38
C ASN A 85 59.76 -2.50 -18.33
N THR A 86 59.99 -1.22 -18.05
CA THR A 86 59.14 -0.46 -17.11
C THR A 86 57.71 -0.33 -17.63
N VAL A 87 57.52 -0.01 -18.90
CA VAL A 87 56.19 0.00 -19.55
C VAL A 87 55.50 -1.37 -19.46
N THR A 88 56.21 -2.47 -19.75
CA THR A 88 55.70 -3.84 -19.61
C THR A 88 55.30 -4.16 -18.17
N TYR A 89 56.10 -3.79 -17.16
CA TYR A 89 55.73 -3.99 -15.76
C TYR A 89 54.53 -3.14 -15.33
N PHE A 90 54.39 -1.90 -15.81
CA PHE A 90 53.17 -1.12 -15.59
C PHE A 90 51.94 -1.79 -16.22
N PHE A 91 52.05 -2.33 -17.43
CA PHE A 91 50.97 -3.11 -18.05
C PHE A 91 50.61 -4.35 -17.21
N TYR A 92 51.58 -5.08 -16.67
CA TYR A 92 51.30 -6.23 -15.79
C TYR A 92 50.67 -5.82 -14.45
N LEU A 93 51.09 -4.71 -13.84
CA LEU A 93 50.47 -4.19 -12.62
C LEU A 93 49.03 -3.74 -12.86
N ILE A 94 48.77 -3.04 -13.97
CA ILE A 94 47.41 -2.62 -14.37
C ILE A 94 46.54 -3.86 -14.67
N ALA A 95 47.07 -4.86 -15.40
CA ALA A 95 46.36 -6.10 -15.70
C ALA A 95 46.05 -6.91 -14.43
N GLY A 96 46.99 -6.98 -13.48
CA GLY A 96 46.79 -7.63 -12.18
C GLY A 96 45.72 -6.94 -11.35
N ALA A 97 45.80 -5.60 -11.23
CA ALA A 97 44.80 -4.80 -10.53
C ALA A 97 43.40 -4.91 -11.18
N ALA A 98 43.32 -4.86 -12.51
CA ALA A 98 42.08 -5.04 -13.26
C ALA A 98 41.48 -6.45 -13.08
N SER A 99 42.32 -7.49 -13.04
CA SER A 99 41.89 -8.87 -12.80
C SER A 99 41.31 -9.05 -11.38
N ILE A 100 41.98 -8.48 -10.37
CA ILE A 100 41.48 -8.49 -8.97
C ILE A 100 40.16 -7.71 -8.86
N LEU A 101 40.08 -6.51 -9.45
CA LEU A 101 38.84 -5.72 -9.47
C LEU A 101 37.70 -6.42 -10.20
N ALA A 102 37.98 -7.13 -11.29
CA ALA A 102 37.00 -7.91 -12.03
C ALA A 102 36.47 -9.10 -11.20
N LEU A 103 37.36 -9.85 -10.52
CA LEU A 103 36.97 -10.96 -9.64
C LEU A 103 36.13 -10.49 -8.46
N VAL A 104 36.59 -9.47 -7.73
CA VAL A 104 35.87 -8.91 -6.57
C VAL A 104 34.54 -8.30 -7.04
N GLY A 105 34.56 -7.44 -8.05
CA GLY A 105 33.35 -6.81 -8.60
C GLY A 105 32.32 -7.83 -9.08
N TRP A 106 32.75 -8.91 -9.74
CA TRP A 106 31.85 -9.99 -10.16
C TRP A 106 31.21 -10.74 -8.98
N SER A 107 31.99 -11.03 -7.92
CA SER A 107 31.42 -11.61 -6.68
C SER A 107 30.40 -10.66 -6.04
N THR A 108 30.75 -9.39 -5.80
CA THR A 108 29.86 -8.42 -5.16
C THR A 108 28.58 -8.17 -5.96
N ILE A 109 28.64 -8.12 -7.29
CA ILE A 109 27.45 -7.96 -8.14
C ILE A 109 26.55 -9.19 -8.07
N ARG A 110 27.12 -10.40 -8.03
CA ARG A 110 26.35 -11.64 -7.85
C ARG A 110 25.68 -11.68 -6.48
N ASP A 111 26.46 -11.46 -5.43
CA ASP A 111 25.96 -11.49 -4.05
C ASP A 111 24.88 -10.43 -3.82
N LEU A 112 25.05 -9.22 -4.36
CA LEU A 112 24.01 -8.18 -4.32
C LEU A 112 22.73 -8.62 -5.06
N LYS A 113 22.85 -9.21 -6.25
CA LYS A 113 21.70 -9.69 -7.03
C LYS A 113 20.93 -10.79 -6.30
N ASP A 114 21.64 -11.74 -5.70
CA ASP A 114 21.03 -12.87 -5.01
C ASP A 114 20.39 -12.42 -3.68
N ASN A 115 21.05 -11.52 -2.92
CA ASN A 115 20.47 -10.89 -1.74
C ASN A 115 19.20 -10.08 -2.09
N VAL A 116 19.25 -9.21 -3.10
CA VAL A 116 18.10 -8.39 -3.52
C VAL A 116 16.91 -9.27 -3.93
N ARG A 117 17.15 -10.41 -4.59
CA ARG A 117 16.10 -11.39 -4.89
C ARG A 117 15.47 -11.97 -3.63
N VAL A 118 16.26 -12.44 -2.68
CA VAL A 118 15.76 -13.01 -1.42
C VAL A 118 14.97 -11.97 -0.60
N TYR A 119 15.44 -10.72 -0.53
CA TYR A 119 14.70 -9.64 0.14
C TYR A 119 13.39 -9.30 -0.59
N ALA A 120 13.40 -9.22 -1.92
CA ALA A 120 12.21 -8.97 -2.72
C ALA A 120 11.18 -10.11 -2.58
N GLU A 121 11.60 -11.36 -2.70
CA GLU A 121 10.73 -12.54 -2.53
C GLU A 121 10.12 -12.58 -1.13
N LYS A 122 10.91 -12.31 -0.09
CA LYS A 122 10.44 -12.29 1.31
C LYS A 122 9.43 -11.17 1.56
N GLU A 123 9.68 -9.96 1.07
CA GLU A 123 8.77 -8.83 1.26
C GLU A 123 7.48 -8.99 0.42
N MET A 124 7.59 -9.53 -0.80
CA MET A 124 6.42 -9.87 -1.63
C MET A 124 5.57 -10.97 -0.99
N ALA A 125 6.18 -12.01 -0.42
CA ALA A 125 5.45 -13.05 0.32
C ALA A 125 4.76 -12.48 1.56
N ARG A 126 5.43 -11.60 2.30
CA ARG A 126 4.83 -10.88 3.45
C ARG A 126 3.64 -10.04 3.03
N LEU A 127 3.80 -9.18 2.02
CA LEU A 127 2.73 -8.32 1.51
C LEU A 127 1.55 -9.16 1.01
N THR A 128 1.82 -10.23 0.26
CA THR A 128 0.77 -11.13 -0.24
C THR A 128 -0.03 -11.74 0.91
N SER A 129 0.64 -12.25 1.96
CA SER A 129 -0.02 -12.80 3.15
C SER A 129 -0.83 -11.74 3.92
N GLU A 130 -0.32 -10.51 4.03
CA GLU A 130 -1.03 -9.38 4.66
C GLU A 130 -2.28 -8.97 3.86
N TYR A 131 -2.19 -8.92 2.53
CA TYR A 131 -3.34 -8.66 1.67
C TYR A 131 -4.36 -9.80 1.66
N GLU A 132 -3.91 -11.06 1.67
CA GLU A 132 -4.76 -12.25 1.77
C GLU A 132 -5.55 -12.25 3.09
N SER A 133 -4.90 -11.97 4.22
CA SER A 133 -5.58 -11.82 5.52
C SER A 133 -6.62 -10.71 5.49
N ARG A 134 -6.27 -9.52 5.01
CA ARG A 134 -7.20 -8.37 4.92
C ARG A 134 -8.37 -8.66 3.99
N LEU A 135 -8.15 -9.37 2.89
CA LEU A 135 -9.20 -9.75 1.96
C LEU A 135 -10.15 -10.78 2.60
N ALA A 136 -9.62 -11.75 3.35
CA ALA A 136 -10.42 -12.71 4.10
C ALA A 136 -11.21 -12.07 5.27
N ASP A 137 -10.67 -11.04 5.92
CA ASP A 137 -11.40 -10.21 6.89
C ASP A 137 -12.56 -9.46 6.22
N LEU A 138 -12.29 -8.78 5.10
CA LEU A 138 -13.28 -8.05 4.31
C LEU A 138 -14.40 -8.98 3.81
N GLU A 139 -14.05 -10.16 3.28
CA GLU A 139 -15.00 -11.16 2.82
C GLU A 139 -15.91 -11.66 3.96
N ARG A 140 -15.34 -11.90 5.15
CA ARG A 140 -16.11 -12.27 6.34
C ARG A 140 -17.08 -11.16 6.76
N GLU A 141 -16.65 -9.90 6.77
CA GLU A 141 -17.53 -8.76 7.06
C GLU A 141 -18.65 -8.61 6.02
N LEU A 142 -18.32 -8.67 4.73
CA LEU A 142 -19.28 -8.55 3.64
C LEU A 142 -20.31 -9.69 3.67
N ARG A 143 -19.89 -10.93 3.93
CA ARG A 143 -20.81 -12.06 4.14
C ARG A 143 -21.73 -11.85 5.33
N LYS A 144 -21.21 -11.34 6.46
CA LYS A 144 -22.03 -11.05 7.65
C LYS A 144 -23.05 -9.94 7.36
N LYS A 145 -22.63 -8.84 6.74
CA LYS A 145 -23.50 -7.72 6.33
C LYS A 145 -24.56 -8.17 5.31
N SER A 146 -24.17 -8.97 4.31
CA SER A 146 -25.09 -9.52 3.31
C SER A 146 -26.15 -10.43 3.93
N ARG A 147 -25.79 -11.24 4.93
CA ARG A 147 -26.76 -12.08 5.65
C ARG A 147 -27.75 -11.23 6.45
N TYR A 148 -27.25 -10.27 7.23
CA TYR A 148 -28.09 -9.35 7.99
C TYR A 148 -29.05 -8.55 7.08
N ILE A 149 -28.59 -8.11 5.89
CA ILE A 149 -29.45 -7.44 4.91
C ILE A 149 -30.55 -8.40 4.40
N ALA A 150 -30.24 -9.68 4.15
CA ALA A 150 -31.23 -10.66 3.71
C ALA A 150 -32.26 -11.00 4.82
N GLU A 151 -31.80 -11.20 6.06
CA GLU A 151 -32.65 -11.44 7.24
C GLU A 151 -33.61 -10.24 7.47
N ASN A 152 -33.09 -9.01 7.45
CA ASN A 152 -33.90 -7.80 7.57
C ASN A 152 -34.86 -7.60 6.39
N GLN A 153 -34.45 -7.95 5.16
CA GLN A 153 -35.32 -7.87 3.99
C GLN A 153 -36.51 -8.83 4.14
N GLU A 154 -36.28 -10.05 4.62
CA GLU A 154 -37.34 -11.03 4.90
C GLU A 154 -38.29 -10.55 6.01
N GLU A 155 -37.79 -9.88 7.06
CA GLU A 155 -38.62 -9.27 8.10
C GLU A 155 -39.49 -8.11 7.57
N ILE A 156 -38.92 -7.27 6.70
CA ILE A 156 -39.64 -6.18 6.03
C ILE A 156 -40.72 -6.75 5.10
N GLU A 157 -40.39 -7.79 4.32
CA GLU A 157 -41.34 -8.46 3.43
C GLU A 157 -42.49 -9.11 4.21
N ARG A 158 -42.20 -9.87 5.28
CA ARG A 158 -43.22 -10.44 6.18
C ARG A 158 -44.12 -9.36 6.80
N THR A 159 -43.53 -8.25 7.26
CA THR A 159 -44.30 -7.15 7.87
C THR A 159 -45.18 -6.43 6.83
N ASN A 160 -44.68 -6.25 5.61
CA ASN A 160 -45.45 -5.69 4.50
C ASN A 160 -46.57 -6.64 4.03
N GLU A 161 -46.34 -7.96 3.98
CA GLU A 161 -47.37 -8.97 3.66
C GLU A 161 -48.50 -8.87 4.69
N ILE A 162 -48.18 -8.93 5.99
CA ILE A 162 -49.14 -8.78 7.10
C ILE A 162 -49.92 -7.46 6.97
N HIS A 163 -49.25 -6.32 6.78
CA HIS A 163 -49.92 -5.04 6.61
C HIS A 163 -50.84 -5.00 5.38
N SER A 164 -50.45 -5.64 4.27
CA SER A 164 -51.28 -5.73 3.06
C SER A 164 -52.51 -6.62 3.26
N LEU A 165 -52.40 -7.69 4.06
CA LEU A 165 -53.50 -8.57 4.44
C LEU A 165 -54.49 -7.83 5.36
N TRP A 166 -54.01 -7.08 6.35
CA TRP A 166 -54.82 -6.20 7.19
C TRP A 166 -55.61 -5.17 6.35
N LEU A 167 -54.93 -4.43 5.47
CA LEU A 167 -55.58 -3.43 4.63
C LEU A 167 -56.61 -4.05 3.67
N LYS A 168 -56.47 -5.34 3.34
CA LYS A 168 -57.41 -6.09 2.52
C LYS A 168 -58.59 -6.58 3.35
N SER A 169 -58.39 -7.14 4.55
CA SER A 169 -59.47 -7.63 5.41
C SER A 169 -60.41 -6.49 5.83
N THR A 170 -59.88 -5.29 6.15
CA THR A 170 -60.71 -4.11 6.47
C THR A 170 -61.62 -3.66 5.31
N LYS A 171 -61.27 -3.98 4.06
CA LYS A 171 -62.03 -3.60 2.86
C LYS A 171 -63.01 -4.69 2.40
N GLU A 172 -62.85 -5.91 2.88
CA GLU A 172 -63.62 -7.07 2.42
C GLU A 172 -64.93 -7.20 3.22
N PRO A 173 -66.12 -7.10 2.59
CA PRO A 173 -67.39 -7.18 3.30
C PRO A 173 -67.76 -8.60 3.73
N SER A 174 -67.15 -9.64 3.14
CA SER A 174 -67.45 -11.03 3.45
C SER A 174 -66.67 -11.51 4.68
N ALA A 175 -67.37 -11.79 5.77
CA ALA A 175 -66.81 -12.33 7.01
C ALA A 175 -65.94 -13.58 6.77
N GLN A 176 -66.38 -14.50 5.91
CA GLN A 176 -65.61 -15.70 5.57
C GLN A 176 -64.29 -15.38 4.85
N ALA A 177 -64.28 -14.36 3.99
CA ALA A 177 -63.04 -13.91 3.33
C ALA A 177 -62.12 -13.13 4.30
N LYS A 178 -62.68 -12.37 5.26
CA LYS A 178 -61.89 -11.77 6.37
C LYS A 178 -61.15 -12.86 7.15
N ILE A 179 -61.84 -13.95 7.50
CA ILE A 179 -61.29 -15.10 8.23
C ILE A 179 -60.12 -15.72 7.48
N GLU A 180 -60.23 -15.95 6.16
CA GLU A 180 -59.11 -16.46 5.34
C GLU A 180 -57.89 -15.52 5.35
N MET A 181 -58.10 -14.20 5.34
CA MET A 181 -56.99 -13.24 5.46
C MET A 181 -56.37 -13.25 6.87
N TYR A 182 -57.17 -13.38 7.93
CA TYR A 182 -56.68 -13.49 9.31
C TYR A 182 -55.95 -14.81 9.57
N ASP A 183 -56.42 -15.93 9.02
CA ASP A 183 -55.67 -17.18 9.04
C ASP A 183 -54.30 -17.03 8.37
N ARG A 184 -54.23 -16.32 7.24
CA ARG A 184 -52.94 -16.04 6.59
C ARG A 184 -52.03 -15.10 7.41
N ILE A 185 -52.59 -14.16 8.17
CA ILE A 185 -51.81 -13.34 9.12
C ILE A 185 -51.29 -14.22 10.26
N LEU A 186 -52.11 -15.12 10.80
CA LEU A 186 -51.75 -16.03 11.89
C LEU A 186 -50.74 -17.11 11.46
N GLU A 187 -50.69 -17.51 10.19
CA GLU A 187 -49.59 -18.32 9.64
C GLU A 187 -48.24 -17.59 9.71
N LEU A 188 -48.23 -16.25 9.62
CA LEU A 188 -47.03 -15.41 9.68
C LEU A 188 -46.69 -14.94 11.11
N ARG A 189 -47.70 -14.80 11.98
CA ARG A 189 -47.60 -14.48 13.41
C ARG A 189 -48.65 -15.25 14.23
N PRO A 190 -48.34 -16.46 14.72
CA PRO A 190 -49.32 -17.34 15.39
C PRO A 190 -49.97 -16.77 16.66
N ASP A 191 -49.25 -15.87 17.34
CA ASP A 191 -49.59 -15.28 18.64
C ASP A 191 -50.03 -13.81 18.50
N ASP A 192 -50.45 -13.39 17.30
CA ASP A 192 -50.99 -12.05 17.05
C ASP A 192 -52.42 -11.93 17.64
N ALA A 193 -52.49 -11.42 18.87
CA ALA A 193 -53.72 -11.22 19.63
C ALA A 193 -54.76 -10.34 18.89
N GLU A 194 -54.30 -9.34 18.13
CA GLU A 194 -55.17 -8.49 17.33
C GLU A 194 -55.78 -9.30 16.17
N ALA A 195 -54.97 -10.08 15.45
CA ALA A 195 -55.48 -10.97 14.40
C ALA A 195 -56.46 -12.03 14.92
N LEU A 196 -56.24 -12.56 16.12
CA LEU A 196 -57.18 -13.49 16.77
C LEU A 196 -58.51 -12.82 17.14
N ALA A 197 -58.50 -11.61 17.71
CA ALA A 197 -59.70 -10.87 18.08
C ALA A 197 -60.54 -10.48 16.84
N TRP A 198 -59.90 -9.95 15.79
CA TRP A 198 -60.61 -9.63 14.54
C TRP A 198 -61.10 -10.87 13.79
N LYS A 199 -60.48 -12.04 13.99
CA LYS A 199 -61.01 -13.32 13.52
C LYS A 199 -62.22 -13.79 14.34
N ALA A 200 -62.22 -13.57 15.66
CA ALA A 200 -63.38 -13.85 16.51
C ALA A 200 -64.59 -12.98 16.12
N ASP A 201 -64.34 -11.71 15.81
CA ASP A 201 -65.34 -10.77 15.25
C ASP A 201 -66.02 -11.31 13.99
N ALA A 202 -65.21 -11.72 13.01
CA ALA A 202 -65.72 -12.28 11.77
C ALA A 202 -66.41 -13.65 11.97
N ALA A 203 -66.02 -14.43 12.98
CA ALA A 203 -66.74 -15.65 13.37
C ALA A 203 -68.11 -15.34 14.01
N LEU A 204 -68.23 -14.24 14.75
CA LEU A 204 -69.52 -13.72 15.24
C LEU A 204 -70.42 -13.23 14.10
N GLU A 205 -69.87 -12.51 13.10
CA GLU A 205 -70.61 -12.11 11.89
C GLU A 205 -71.19 -13.32 11.12
N LEU A 206 -70.52 -14.47 11.17
CA LEU A 206 -71.02 -15.74 10.60
C LEU A 206 -71.99 -16.51 11.51
N GLY A 207 -72.16 -16.09 12.77
CA GLY A 207 -72.98 -16.79 13.75
C GLY A 207 -72.34 -18.05 14.35
N GLU A 208 -71.01 -18.19 14.29
CA GLU A 208 -70.25 -19.33 14.83
C GLU A 208 -69.76 -19.04 16.27
N GLN A 209 -70.70 -18.79 17.20
CA GLN A 209 -70.37 -18.25 18.53
C GLN A 209 -69.41 -19.14 19.33
N ARG A 210 -69.54 -20.47 19.22
CA ARG A 210 -68.63 -21.42 19.92
C ARG A 210 -67.19 -21.31 19.44
N TRP A 211 -66.99 -20.97 18.17
CA TRP A 211 -65.66 -20.76 17.63
C TRP A 211 -65.11 -19.40 18.04
N ALA A 212 -65.94 -18.36 18.01
CA ALA A 212 -65.59 -17.04 18.54
C ALA A 212 -65.15 -17.10 20.01
N LEU A 213 -65.86 -17.85 20.88
CA LEU A 213 -65.43 -18.09 22.27
C LEU A 213 -64.00 -18.65 22.33
N SER A 214 -63.73 -19.73 21.60
CA SER A 214 -62.40 -20.36 21.61
C SER A 214 -61.29 -19.47 21.04
N LEU A 215 -61.61 -18.51 20.16
CA LEU A 215 -60.68 -17.50 19.67
C LEU A 215 -60.46 -16.40 20.71
N CYS A 216 -61.52 -15.92 21.38
CA CYS A 216 -61.43 -14.94 22.45
C CYS A 216 -60.64 -15.47 23.65
N ASP A 217 -60.88 -16.72 24.06
CA ASP A 217 -60.14 -17.36 25.15
C ASP A 217 -58.64 -17.41 24.85
N ARG A 218 -58.24 -17.69 23.60
CA ARG A 218 -56.82 -17.62 23.17
C ARG A 218 -56.22 -16.21 23.18
N VAL A 219 -57.03 -15.17 22.96
CA VAL A 219 -56.57 -13.78 23.13
C VAL A 219 -56.33 -13.51 24.61
N LEU A 220 -57.26 -13.93 25.46
CA LEU A 220 -57.24 -13.70 26.90
C LEU A 220 -56.18 -14.56 27.63
N GLU A 221 -55.71 -15.67 27.03
CA GLU A 221 -54.50 -16.39 27.46
C GLU A 221 -53.20 -15.57 27.28
N VAL A 222 -53.19 -14.58 26.38
CA VAL A 222 -52.04 -13.71 26.08
C VAL A 222 -52.18 -12.35 26.77
N ASP A 223 -53.40 -11.83 26.82
CA ASP A 223 -53.77 -10.51 27.35
C ASP A 223 -55.12 -10.60 28.09
N GLU A 224 -55.08 -10.94 29.39
CA GLU A 224 -56.27 -11.13 30.24
C GLU A 224 -57.14 -9.86 30.35
N GLU A 225 -56.55 -8.67 30.14
CA GLU A 225 -57.22 -7.37 30.25
C GLU A 225 -57.76 -6.85 28.90
N ASN A 226 -57.76 -7.68 27.85
CA ASN A 226 -58.17 -7.28 26.51
C ASN A 226 -59.68 -6.99 26.41
N ALA A 227 -60.05 -5.72 26.58
CA ALA A 227 -61.44 -5.26 26.58
C ALA A 227 -62.23 -5.67 25.32
N HIS A 228 -61.58 -5.70 24.14
CA HIS A 228 -62.23 -6.12 22.90
C HIS A 228 -62.53 -7.62 22.86
N ALA A 229 -61.59 -8.47 23.29
CA ALA A 229 -61.83 -9.91 23.37
C ALA A 229 -62.86 -10.27 24.45
N LEU A 230 -62.84 -9.59 25.61
CA LEU A 230 -63.88 -9.74 26.64
C LEU A 230 -65.28 -9.38 26.09
N TYR A 231 -65.39 -8.26 25.36
CA TYR A 231 -66.63 -7.84 24.71
C TYR A 231 -67.12 -8.85 23.65
N GLN A 232 -66.24 -9.32 22.78
CA GLN A 232 -66.56 -10.34 21.78
C GLN A 232 -66.97 -11.67 22.43
N ARG A 233 -66.31 -12.07 23.52
CA ARG A 233 -66.69 -13.25 24.31
C ARG A 233 -68.07 -13.08 24.94
N ALA A 234 -68.39 -11.89 25.47
CA ALA A 234 -69.73 -11.57 25.95
C ALA A 234 -70.80 -11.65 24.85
N CYS A 235 -70.54 -11.11 23.65
CA CYS A 235 -71.42 -11.24 22.49
C CYS A 235 -71.65 -12.72 22.11
N ALA A 236 -70.60 -13.53 22.13
CA ALA A 236 -70.68 -14.97 21.86
C ALA A 236 -71.52 -15.72 22.90
N TRP A 237 -71.31 -15.46 24.20
CA TRP A 237 -72.11 -16.03 25.28
C TRP A 237 -73.59 -15.63 25.18
N SER A 238 -73.87 -14.36 24.87
CA SER A 238 -75.24 -13.87 24.66
C SER A 238 -75.94 -14.59 23.51
N GLY A 239 -75.24 -14.80 22.39
CA GLY A 239 -75.75 -15.57 21.25
C GLY A 239 -76.01 -17.05 21.55
N LEU A 240 -75.32 -17.63 22.53
CA LEU A 240 -75.57 -18.99 23.03
C LEU A 240 -76.65 -19.07 24.12
N GLY A 241 -77.11 -17.92 24.64
CA GLY A 241 -78.08 -17.84 25.74
C GLY A 241 -77.48 -17.94 27.15
N GLU A 242 -76.16 -17.91 27.29
CA GLU A 242 -75.45 -17.98 28.58
C GLU A 242 -75.36 -16.59 29.23
N ILE A 243 -76.50 -16.12 29.71
CA ILE A 243 -76.74 -14.74 30.21
C ILE A 243 -75.73 -14.32 31.29
N ASP A 244 -75.47 -15.18 32.28
CA ASP A 244 -74.59 -14.82 33.40
C ASP A 244 -73.14 -14.60 32.96
N ASN A 245 -72.62 -15.45 32.07
CA ASN A 245 -71.27 -15.30 31.52
C ASN A 245 -71.17 -14.04 30.65
N ALA A 246 -72.17 -13.80 29.80
CA ALA A 246 -72.24 -12.62 28.95
C ALA A 246 -72.20 -11.32 29.77
N LEU A 247 -72.97 -11.24 30.87
CA LEU A 247 -73.01 -10.05 31.73
C LEU A 247 -71.72 -9.85 32.53
N ASN A 248 -71.05 -10.94 32.94
CA ASN A 248 -69.79 -10.85 33.68
C ASN A 248 -68.64 -10.38 32.76
N ASP A 249 -68.52 -10.98 31.57
CA ASP A 249 -67.52 -10.57 30.56
C ASP A 249 -67.76 -9.14 30.06
N LEU A 250 -69.03 -8.75 29.86
CA LEU A 250 -69.38 -7.38 29.48
C LEU A 250 -69.05 -6.36 30.57
N ALA A 251 -69.26 -6.70 31.85
CA ALA A 251 -68.88 -5.84 32.96
C ALA A 251 -67.37 -5.60 33.01
N ALA A 252 -66.57 -6.67 32.86
CA ALA A 252 -65.11 -6.57 32.81
C ALA A 252 -64.64 -5.76 31.59
N ALA A 253 -65.22 -6.00 30.40
CA ALA A 253 -64.91 -5.22 29.19
C ALA A 253 -65.16 -3.72 29.36
N ILE A 254 -66.27 -3.34 30.02
CA ILE A 254 -66.63 -1.95 30.31
C ILE A 254 -65.68 -1.32 31.34
N GLU A 255 -65.23 -2.08 32.35
CA GLU A 255 -64.25 -1.61 33.34
C GLU A 255 -62.90 -1.22 32.68
N PHE A 256 -62.45 -1.99 31.70
CA PHE A 256 -61.23 -1.69 30.94
C PHE A 256 -61.44 -0.66 29.81
N SER A 257 -62.64 -0.53 29.24
CA SER A 257 -62.94 0.43 28.17
C SER A 257 -64.38 0.94 28.19
N GLU A 258 -64.57 2.13 28.74
CA GLU A 258 -65.88 2.81 28.84
C GLU A 258 -66.53 3.08 27.47
N THR A 259 -65.75 3.16 26.38
CA THR A 259 -66.31 3.34 25.02
C THR A 259 -67.20 2.17 24.59
N LEU A 260 -66.95 0.96 25.11
CA LEU A 260 -67.73 -0.24 24.83
C LEU A 260 -69.16 -0.16 25.38
N VAL A 261 -69.44 0.73 26.35
CA VAL A 261 -70.81 1.03 26.79
C VAL A 261 -71.67 1.51 25.62
N ARG A 262 -71.15 2.40 24.76
CA ARG A 262 -71.88 2.90 23.58
C ARG A 262 -72.12 1.79 22.56
N HIS A 263 -71.16 0.88 22.37
CA HIS A 263 -71.28 -0.26 21.46
C HIS A 263 -72.32 -1.29 21.97
N ALA A 264 -72.28 -1.65 23.26
CA ALA A 264 -73.19 -2.60 23.88
C ALA A 264 -74.67 -2.19 23.76
N ARG A 265 -74.99 -0.89 23.80
CA ARG A 265 -76.36 -0.37 23.58
C ARG A 265 -76.92 -0.69 22.19
N VAL A 266 -76.07 -0.64 21.17
CA VAL A 266 -76.50 -0.77 19.77
C VAL A 266 -76.50 -2.23 19.32
N GLU A 267 -75.58 -3.02 19.87
CA GLU A 267 -75.31 -4.42 19.53
C GLU A 267 -76.57 -5.31 19.41
N GLU A 268 -76.65 -6.06 18.31
CA GLU A 268 -77.77 -6.97 18.03
C GLU A 268 -77.70 -8.22 18.91
N MET A 269 -76.49 -8.73 19.17
CA MET A 269 -76.26 -9.91 20.00
C MET A 269 -76.74 -9.74 21.44
N PHE A 270 -76.79 -8.51 21.96
CA PHE A 270 -77.30 -8.21 23.31
C PHE A 270 -78.80 -7.89 23.37
N ARG A 271 -79.55 -7.90 22.26
CA ARG A 271 -81.02 -7.69 22.29
C ARG A 271 -81.76 -8.54 23.35
N PRO A 272 -81.44 -9.85 23.55
CA PRO A 272 -82.10 -10.65 24.59
C PRO A 272 -81.78 -10.20 26.03
N LEU A 273 -80.70 -9.44 26.24
CA LEU A 273 -80.24 -9.01 27.56
C LEU A 273 -80.77 -7.63 27.98
N ARG A 274 -81.28 -6.80 27.04
CA ARG A 274 -81.65 -5.40 27.28
C ARG A 274 -82.76 -5.22 28.32
N ASP A 275 -83.63 -6.22 28.47
CA ASP A 275 -84.72 -6.22 29.45
C ASP A 275 -84.24 -6.55 30.88
N LEU A 276 -82.98 -6.95 31.07
CA LEU A 276 -82.43 -7.35 32.36
C LEU A 276 -81.91 -6.13 33.14
N GLU A 277 -82.32 -5.99 34.41
CA GLU A 277 -81.85 -4.94 35.32
C GLU A 277 -80.32 -4.89 35.43
N ARG A 278 -79.63 -6.05 35.39
CA ARG A 278 -78.17 -6.13 35.39
C ARG A 278 -77.52 -5.52 34.14
N PHE A 279 -78.12 -5.70 32.96
CA PHE A 279 -77.62 -5.11 31.72
C PHE A 279 -77.83 -3.60 31.73
N GLN A 280 -79.02 -3.16 32.14
CA GLN A 280 -79.37 -1.74 32.28
C GLN A 280 -78.47 -1.02 33.31
N ALA A 281 -78.05 -1.70 34.38
CA ALA A 281 -77.12 -1.15 35.36
C ALA A 281 -75.69 -0.97 34.82
N LEU A 282 -75.22 -1.87 33.94
CA LEU A 282 -73.89 -1.79 33.31
C LEU A 282 -73.84 -0.74 32.19
N VAL A 283 -74.89 -0.70 31.38
CA VAL A 283 -74.89 0.02 30.10
C VAL A 283 -75.65 1.35 30.18
N GLY A 284 -76.47 1.55 31.22
CA GLY A 284 -77.39 2.67 31.39
C GLY A 284 -78.68 2.50 30.59
N ASN A 285 -79.76 3.12 31.06
CA ASN A 285 -81.06 3.05 30.38
C ASN A 285 -81.08 3.90 29.09
N ASP A 286 -81.87 3.46 28.10
CA ASP A 286 -82.12 4.21 26.85
C ASP A 286 -82.73 5.61 27.07
N ASN A 287 -83.21 5.91 28.29
CA ASN A 287 -83.77 7.20 28.69
C ASN A 287 -82.74 8.18 29.31
N ASP A 288 -81.47 7.79 29.51
CA ASP A 288 -80.45 8.70 30.07
C ASP A 288 -79.79 9.58 28.99
N PRO A 289 -79.97 10.92 29.02
CA PRO A 289 -79.44 11.83 28.00
C PRO A 289 -77.95 12.18 28.18
N ALA A 290 -77.27 11.57 29.16
CA ALA A 290 -75.96 12.04 29.65
C ALA A 290 -74.76 11.78 28.73
N VAL A 291 -74.96 11.17 27.57
CA VAL A 291 -73.87 10.66 26.70
C VAL A 291 -74.06 11.05 25.22
N SER A 292 -74.90 12.06 24.95
CA SER A 292 -75.05 12.64 23.60
C SER A 292 -74.07 13.80 23.35
N ASP A 293 -72.80 13.46 23.13
CA ASP A 293 -71.77 14.24 22.40
C ASP A 293 -70.66 13.26 21.92
#